data_AF-A0A5A8U381-F1
#
_entry.id   AF-A0A5A8U381-F1
#
_cell.length_a   1.000
_cell.length_b   1.000
_cell.length_c   1.000
_cell.angle_alpha   90.00
_cell.angle_beta   90.00
_cell.angle_gamma   90.00
#
_symmetry.space_group_name_H-M   'P 1'
#
loop_
_entity.id
_entity.type
_entity.pdbx_description
1 polymer ?
#
loop_
_entity_poly.entity_id
_entity_poly.type
_entity_poly.pdbx_seq_one_letter_code
_entity_poly.pdbx_strand_id
1 'polypeptide(L)'
;MSPTGRTWLDRNLGARQVATNSTDTAGFGDLYQWGRQTDGHQLRNSATTVAHADSITPNNADFIETNDWTTADNAGALRSAVWSSFDGSGICPIGYRVPIIDELIAERNSLSISSGADAYNSILKLPTAGNRSATDGRISDDIGYYWSANILEVNANPSASTLFINAQRSAISASENASGSSVRCILNVGENPIPPSIEALTIGNQNFSIAENSAIGTTISIVSTTGNPTEFSIIRGNDRTAFAISNSGQLTAANGALDFETKKIYTLTVKISKNGTASKIAQIIINVTDVDDILTFNGLKYSPVRSVSNRIWMDRNLGASRVSTSLTDVESYGYLYQWGRENDGHQFRDSATTTTKVDSIITATAKFIIDNDDWTTADSSGDLRADVWSIFDGNGICPVGYRVPTEAELEVERNSWSGNNISSAFDSNLRWPLTGDRLGNDLLLGGNVGFYWTT
;
A
#
# COMPACT_ATOMS: atom_id res chain seq x y z
N MET A 1 21.49 5.69 14.21
CA MET A 1 21.10 5.40 12.82
C MET A 1 21.82 6.39 11.93
N SER A 2 22.51 5.92 10.89
CA SER A 2 23.32 6.76 10.00
C SER A 2 22.48 7.39 8.87
N PRO A 3 23.04 8.31 8.06
CA PRO A 3 22.34 8.89 6.92
C PRO A 3 21.87 7.88 5.86
N THR A 4 22.49 6.69 5.81
CA THR A 4 22.05 5.58 4.94
C THR A 4 20.86 4.80 5.51
N GLY A 5 20.36 5.17 6.69
CA GLY A 5 19.32 4.45 7.43
C GLY A 5 19.83 3.21 8.15
N ARG A 6 21.15 2.98 8.20
CA ARG A 6 21.76 1.79 8.80
C ARG A 6 22.08 1.98 10.27
N THR A 7 22.12 0.86 10.98
CA THR A 7 22.54 0.79 12.38
C THR A 7 23.84 0.01 12.46
N TRP A 8 24.80 0.52 13.20
CA TRP A 8 26.15 -0.01 13.33
C TRP A 8 26.46 -0.20 14.82
N LEU A 9 27.38 -1.11 15.15
CA LEU A 9 27.92 -1.15 16.51
C LEU A 9 28.63 0.17 16.84
N ASP A 10 28.53 0.60 18.09
CA ASP A 10 29.13 1.86 18.56
C ASP A 10 30.66 1.80 18.65
N ARG A 11 31.25 0.59 18.63
CA ARG A 11 32.70 0.33 18.66
C ARG A 11 33.11 -0.90 17.83
N ASN A 12 34.41 -1.04 17.59
CA ASN A 12 34.99 -2.21 16.90
C ASN A 12 34.84 -3.48 17.76
N LEU A 13 34.79 -4.66 17.13
CA LEU A 13 34.86 -5.91 17.89
C LEU A 13 36.14 -5.99 18.72
N GLY A 14 36.01 -6.45 19.97
CA GLY A 14 37.11 -6.47 20.95
C GLY A 14 37.42 -5.12 21.63
N ALA A 15 36.79 -4.01 21.22
CA ALA A 15 37.04 -2.71 21.83
C ALA A 15 36.39 -2.58 23.21
N ARG A 16 37.08 -1.94 24.15
CA ARG A 16 36.60 -1.74 25.53
C ARG A 16 35.69 -0.53 25.65
N GLN A 17 35.85 0.45 24.77
CA GLN A 17 35.05 1.67 24.74
C GLN A 17 34.78 2.17 23.31
N VAL A 18 33.84 3.10 23.17
CA VAL A 18 33.75 3.92 21.96
C VAL A 18 35.00 4.81 21.91
N ALA A 19 35.63 4.92 20.75
CA ALA A 19 36.85 5.70 20.61
C ALA A 19 36.62 7.17 21.00
N THR A 20 37.51 7.70 21.83
CA THR A 20 37.50 9.09 22.33
C THR A 20 38.43 10.03 21.55
N ASN A 21 39.27 9.47 20.69
CA ASN A 21 40.07 10.12 19.64
C ASN A 21 40.47 9.06 18.60
N SER A 22 41.06 9.48 17.46
CA SER A 22 41.44 8.55 16.39
C SER A 22 42.50 7.53 16.79
N THR A 23 43.32 7.83 17.78
CA THR A 23 44.44 7.01 18.28
C THR A 23 44.13 6.34 19.64
N ASP A 24 42.85 6.25 20.02
CA ASP A 24 42.43 5.67 21.30
C ASP A 24 42.58 4.15 21.32
N THR A 25 43.65 3.66 21.96
CA THR A 25 43.97 2.24 22.03
C THR A 25 42.89 1.39 22.71
N ALA A 26 42.08 1.97 23.61
CA ALA A 26 40.95 1.26 24.22
C ALA A 26 39.74 1.15 23.28
N GLY A 27 39.67 2.00 22.25
CA GLY A 27 38.66 2.01 21.19
C GLY A 27 39.03 1.20 19.95
N PHE A 28 40.28 0.72 19.83
CA PHE A 28 40.78 0.05 18.64
C PHE A 28 40.13 -1.30 18.35
N GLY A 29 39.88 -2.09 19.40
CA GLY A 29 39.43 -3.47 19.26
C GLY A 29 40.50 -4.41 18.70
N ASP A 30 40.09 -5.59 18.27
CA ASP A 30 40.98 -6.67 17.80
C ASP A 30 41.24 -6.59 16.28
N LEU A 31 42.20 -7.40 15.79
CA LEU A 31 42.64 -7.43 14.39
C LEU A 31 42.48 -8.84 13.81
N TYR A 32 41.40 -9.07 13.06
CA TYR A 32 40.98 -10.39 12.58
C TYR A 32 41.59 -10.70 11.21
N GLN A 33 41.88 -11.97 10.94
CA GLN A 33 42.16 -12.48 9.60
C GLN A 33 40.84 -12.74 8.86
N TRP A 34 40.81 -12.48 7.55
CA TRP A 34 39.56 -12.41 6.81
C TRP A 34 38.78 -13.74 6.80
N GLY A 35 37.51 -13.71 7.20
CA GLY A 35 36.66 -14.91 7.26
C GLY A 35 36.91 -15.84 8.44
N ARG A 36 37.91 -15.58 9.29
CA ARG A 36 38.25 -16.44 10.44
C ARG A 36 37.38 -16.11 11.65
N GLN A 37 36.94 -17.12 12.37
CA GLN A 37 36.22 -16.94 13.64
C GLN A 37 37.18 -16.53 14.77
N THR A 38 36.62 -16.01 15.86
CA THR A 38 37.36 -15.67 17.07
C THR A 38 37.90 -16.94 17.73
N ASP A 39 39.21 -17.16 17.67
CA ASP A 39 39.90 -18.30 18.30
C ASP A 39 41.11 -17.88 19.14
N GLY A 40 41.43 -16.57 19.15
CA GLY A 40 42.59 -15.99 19.83
C GLY A 40 43.60 -15.34 18.88
N HIS A 41 43.57 -15.66 17.58
CA HIS A 41 44.47 -15.05 16.59
C HIS A 41 44.32 -13.54 16.51
N GLN A 42 43.10 -13.04 16.71
CA GLN A 42 42.74 -11.64 16.54
C GLN A 42 43.37 -10.73 17.60
N LEU A 43 43.83 -11.32 18.71
CA LEU A 43 44.47 -10.57 19.77
C LEU A 43 45.76 -9.94 19.23
N ARG A 44 45.95 -8.65 19.52
CA ARG A 44 47.08 -7.86 19.00
C ARG A 44 48.46 -8.39 19.40
N ASN A 45 48.52 -9.27 20.40
CA ASN A 45 49.72 -9.89 20.94
C ASN A 45 49.74 -11.43 20.79
N SER A 46 48.85 -12.01 19.98
CA SER A 46 48.87 -13.46 19.73
C SER A 46 50.20 -13.88 19.09
N ALA A 47 50.60 -15.13 19.35
CA ALA A 47 51.75 -15.73 18.69
C ALA A 47 51.52 -15.84 17.17
N THR A 48 52.60 -16.07 16.42
CA THR A 48 52.54 -16.11 14.96
C THR A 48 53.08 -17.42 14.42
N THR A 49 52.61 -17.78 13.23
CA THR A 49 53.03 -18.99 12.52
C THR A 49 53.00 -18.76 11.02
N VAL A 50 53.80 -19.51 10.27
CA VAL A 50 53.76 -19.54 8.79
C VAL A 50 53.02 -20.77 8.25
N ALA A 51 52.53 -21.64 9.15
CA ALA A 51 51.76 -22.82 8.78
C ALA A 51 50.32 -22.40 8.45
N HIS A 52 49.89 -22.68 7.21
CA HIS A 52 48.51 -22.44 6.79
C HIS A 52 47.56 -23.37 7.55
N ALA A 53 46.36 -22.87 7.84
CA ALA A 53 45.27 -23.72 8.32
C ALA A 53 44.69 -24.57 7.19
N ASP A 54 44.34 -25.82 7.48
CA ASP A 54 43.70 -26.77 6.57
C ASP A 54 42.16 -26.71 6.61
N SER A 55 41.60 -25.81 7.44
CA SER A 55 40.17 -25.59 7.63
C SER A 55 39.89 -24.10 7.90
N ILE A 56 38.65 -23.68 7.64
CA ILE A 56 38.16 -22.33 7.99
C ILE A 56 37.87 -22.16 9.50
N THR A 57 37.97 -23.24 10.28
CA THR A 57 37.89 -23.24 11.75
C THR A 57 39.16 -23.87 12.33
N PRO A 58 40.29 -23.15 12.37
CA PRO A 58 41.56 -23.70 12.83
C PRO A 58 41.50 -24.13 14.30
N ASN A 59 42.30 -25.13 14.65
CA ASN A 59 42.48 -25.59 16.04
C ASN A 59 43.66 -24.89 16.76
N ASN A 60 44.18 -23.82 16.18
CA ASN A 60 45.30 -23.03 16.67
C ASN A 60 44.86 -21.56 16.76
N ALA A 61 45.33 -20.82 17.77
CA ALA A 61 45.09 -19.40 17.97
C ALA A 61 46.21 -18.49 17.43
N ASP A 62 47.20 -19.02 16.71
CA ASP A 62 48.27 -18.20 16.13
C ASP A 62 47.77 -17.37 14.93
N PHE A 63 48.34 -16.18 14.79
CA PHE A 63 48.18 -15.33 13.62
C PHE A 63 49.08 -15.84 12.47
N ILE A 64 48.49 -16.07 11.30
CA ILE A 64 49.17 -16.75 10.19
C ILE A 64 49.82 -15.72 9.25
N GLU A 65 51.14 -15.77 9.09
CA GLU A 65 51.97 -14.83 8.31
C GLU A 65 52.22 -15.33 6.88
N THR A 66 51.16 -15.36 6.06
CA THR A 66 51.19 -15.82 4.65
C THR A 66 50.30 -14.92 3.78
N ASN A 67 50.14 -15.18 2.48
CA ASN A 67 49.22 -14.37 1.65
C ASN A 67 47.73 -14.64 1.97
N ASP A 68 47.40 -15.89 2.24
CA ASP A 68 46.09 -16.32 2.73
C ASP A 68 46.32 -17.27 3.90
N TRP A 69 45.54 -17.15 4.97
CA TRP A 69 45.80 -17.85 6.22
C TRP A 69 45.38 -19.32 6.17
N THR A 70 44.61 -19.72 5.15
CA THR A 70 44.15 -21.10 4.96
C THR A 70 44.30 -21.57 3.52
N THR A 71 44.49 -22.88 3.36
CA THR A 71 44.39 -23.57 2.06
C THR A 71 42.98 -24.12 1.80
N ALA A 72 42.08 -24.03 2.77
CA ALA A 72 40.67 -24.32 2.60
C ALA A 72 39.96 -23.09 2.03
N ASP A 73 38.92 -23.30 1.21
CA ASP A 73 38.11 -22.21 0.67
C ASP A 73 38.91 -21.14 -0.09
N ASN A 74 39.74 -21.58 -1.04
CA ASN A 74 40.52 -20.69 -1.91
C ASN A 74 39.65 -19.65 -2.62
N ALA A 75 38.38 -19.95 -2.90
CA ALA A 75 37.43 -19.01 -3.48
C ALA A 75 36.89 -17.97 -2.48
N GLY A 76 37.00 -18.23 -1.18
CA GLY A 76 36.51 -17.38 -0.09
C GLY A 76 35.00 -17.45 0.15
N ALA A 77 34.29 -18.36 -0.52
CA ALA A 77 32.83 -18.42 -0.47
C ALA A 77 32.31 -18.80 0.91
N LEU A 78 32.96 -19.77 1.56
CA LEU A 78 32.59 -20.19 2.92
C LEU A 78 32.92 -19.10 3.94
N ARG A 79 34.09 -18.48 3.83
CA ARG A 79 34.53 -17.38 4.69
C ARG A 79 33.62 -16.16 4.59
N SER A 80 33.23 -15.78 3.38
CA SER A 80 32.25 -14.73 3.11
C SER A 80 30.89 -15.06 3.73
N ALA A 81 30.42 -16.30 3.61
CA ALA A 81 29.17 -16.74 4.19
C ALA A 81 29.18 -16.67 5.73
N VAL A 82 30.26 -17.13 6.39
CA VAL A 82 30.41 -17.06 7.85
C VAL A 82 30.37 -15.60 8.34
N TRP A 83 31.05 -14.69 7.66
CA TRP A 83 31.07 -13.27 8.05
C TRP A 83 29.78 -12.51 7.69
N SER A 84 29.00 -13.02 6.74
CA SER A 84 27.68 -12.50 6.40
C SER A 84 26.57 -13.00 7.33
N SER A 85 26.84 -14.01 8.14
CA SER A 85 25.86 -14.58 9.07
C SER A 85 25.50 -13.59 10.20
N PHE A 86 24.21 -13.57 10.54
CA PHE A 86 23.61 -12.73 11.59
C PHE A 86 22.85 -13.54 12.64
N ASP A 87 22.85 -14.87 12.56
CA ASP A 87 22.15 -15.76 13.51
C ASP A 87 22.98 -16.10 14.76
N GLY A 88 24.21 -15.56 14.85
CA GLY A 88 25.18 -15.84 15.90
C GLY A 88 26.27 -16.85 15.52
N SER A 89 26.21 -17.45 14.33
CA SER A 89 27.30 -18.30 13.80
C SER A 89 28.47 -17.52 13.21
N GLY A 90 28.30 -16.21 12.97
CA GLY A 90 29.38 -15.30 12.54
C GLY A 90 30.20 -14.74 13.70
N ILE A 91 31.09 -13.78 13.41
CA ILE A 91 31.91 -13.09 14.43
C ILE A 91 31.19 -11.91 15.11
N CYS A 92 30.07 -11.46 14.53
CA CYS A 92 29.27 -10.36 15.05
C CYS A 92 28.17 -10.88 16.00
N PRO A 93 27.68 -10.06 16.96
CA PRO A 93 26.55 -10.43 17.81
C PRO A 93 25.29 -10.78 17.01
N ILE A 94 24.38 -11.57 17.60
CA ILE A 94 23.09 -11.92 16.97
C ILE A 94 22.38 -10.66 16.45
N GLY A 95 21.91 -10.73 15.21
CA GLY A 95 21.29 -9.63 14.48
C GLY A 95 22.29 -8.72 13.74
N TYR A 96 23.58 -8.83 14.01
CA TYR A 96 24.64 -8.08 13.35
C TYR A 96 25.52 -9.00 12.49
N ARG A 97 26.13 -8.44 11.46
CA ARG A 97 27.09 -9.12 10.58
C ARG A 97 28.22 -8.18 10.18
N VAL A 98 29.25 -8.72 9.52
CA VAL A 98 30.28 -7.89 8.88
C VAL A 98 29.61 -7.20 7.66
N PRO A 99 29.84 -5.90 7.44
CA PRO A 99 29.28 -5.19 6.30
C PRO A 99 29.85 -5.72 4.98
N ILE A 100 29.11 -5.61 3.88
CA ILE A 100 29.69 -5.78 2.55
C ILE A 100 30.33 -4.47 2.07
N ILE A 101 31.17 -4.53 1.03
CA ILE A 101 31.96 -3.39 0.60
C ILE A 101 31.09 -2.23 0.10
N ASP A 102 29.97 -2.53 -0.56
CA ASP A 102 29.04 -1.51 -1.03
C ASP A 102 28.37 -0.76 0.13
N GLU A 103 28.14 -1.42 1.27
CA GLU A 103 27.63 -0.78 2.47
C GLU A 103 28.68 0.16 3.06
N LEU A 104 29.95 -0.25 3.10
CA LEU A 104 31.06 0.62 3.53
C LEU A 104 31.25 1.81 2.57
N ILE A 105 31.11 1.62 1.25
CA ILE A 105 31.19 2.69 0.24
C ILE A 105 30.06 3.69 0.44
N ALA A 106 28.82 3.21 0.54
CA ALA A 106 27.65 4.06 0.74
C ALA A 106 27.77 4.88 2.03
N GLU A 107 28.19 4.22 3.11
CA GLU A 107 28.35 4.85 4.42
C GLU A 107 29.46 5.92 4.40
N ARG A 108 30.65 5.58 3.88
CA ARG A 108 31.78 6.51 3.70
C ARG A 108 31.36 7.76 2.92
N ASN A 109 30.68 7.56 1.78
CA ASN A 109 30.25 8.66 0.93
C ASN A 109 29.19 9.53 1.63
N SER A 110 28.21 8.91 2.29
CA SER A 110 27.13 9.64 2.99
C SER A 110 27.62 10.49 4.16
N LEU A 111 28.71 10.05 4.80
CA LEU A 111 29.35 10.73 5.93
C LEU A 111 30.50 11.65 5.50
N SER A 112 30.79 11.75 4.19
CA SER A 112 31.92 12.51 3.65
C SER A 112 33.27 12.14 4.30
N ILE A 113 33.47 10.85 4.61
CA ILE A 113 34.72 10.38 5.23
C ILE A 113 35.82 10.41 4.18
N SER A 114 36.69 11.42 4.23
CA SER A 114 37.81 11.59 3.29
C SER A 114 39.18 11.39 3.93
N SER A 115 39.25 11.32 5.26
CA SER A 115 40.46 11.12 6.05
C SER A 115 40.13 10.37 7.36
N GLY A 116 41.16 9.98 8.12
CA GLY A 116 41.00 9.42 9.46
C GLY A 116 40.38 10.41 10.46
N ALA A 117 40.62 11.72 10.28
CA ALA A 117 39.97 12.75 11.08
C ALA A 117 38.45 12.79 10.82
N ASP A 118 38.03 12.71 9.55
CA ASP A 118 36.60 12.65 9.21
C ASP A 118 35.97 11.36 9.72
N ALA A 119 36.68 10.23 9.60
CA ALA A 119 36.23 8.93 10.07
C ALA A 119 35.94 8.94 11.58
N TYR A 120 36.85 9.52 12.37
CA TYR A 120 36.66 9.69 13.81
C TYR A 120 35.58 10.73 14.15
N ASN A 121 35.50 11.84 13.41
CA ASN A 121 34.51 12.87 13.68
C ASN A 121 33.09 12.49 13.24
N SER A 122 32.95 11.50 12.36
CA SER A 122 31.67 10.93 11.96
C SER A 122 30.91 10.28 13.12
N ILE A 123 29.64 9.95 12.89
CA ILE A 123 28.81 9.22 13.87
C ILE A 123 29.37 7.83 14.21
N LEU A 124 30.20 7.24 13.33
CA LEU A 124 30.75 5.90 13.53
C LEU A 124 31.96 5.86 14.47
N LYS A 125 32.60 7.00 14.74
CA LYS A 125 33.80 7.10 15.60
C LYS A 125 34.86 6.05 15.22
N LEU A 126 35.23 5.98 13.95
CA LEU A 126 36.20 4.98 13.45
C LEU A 126 37.64 5.42 13.78
N PRO A 127 38.37 4.72 14.67
CA PRO A 127 39.78 5.01 14.94
C PRO A 127 40.74 4.51 13.83
N THR A 128 41.95 5.05 13.80
CA THR A 128 43.09 4.48 13.06
C THR A 128 43.73 3.36 13.90
N ALA A 129 43.03 2.23 14.00
CA ALA A 129 43.32 1.12 14.91
C ALA A 129 44.50 0.22 14.51
N GLY A 130 45.22 0.57 13.45
CA GLY A 130 46.29 -0.19 12.86
C GLY A 130 45.84 -1.32 11.94
N ASN A 131 46.84 -1.99 11.37
CA ASN A 131 46.70 -3.21 10.59
C ASN A 131 47.89 -4.12 10.87
N ARG A 132 47.63 -5.41 11.08
CA ARG A 132 48.66 -6.42 11.34
C ARG A 132 49.09 -7.04 10.02
N SER A 133 50.35 -6.88 9.69
CA SER A 133 50.97 -7.35 8.45
C SER A 133 50.89 -8.87 8.33
N ALA A 134 50.41 -9.33 7.18
CA ALA A 134 50.40 -10.74 6.80
C ALA A 134 51.81 -11.30 6.50
N THR A 135 52.84 -10.45 6.40
CA THR A 135 54.20 -10.90 6.03
C THR A 135 55.10 -11.15 7.24
N ASP A 136 54.95 -10.35 8.30
CA ASP A 136 55.87 -10.35 9.46
C ASP A 136 55.15 -10.14 10.80
N GLY A 137 53.81 -10.17 10.80
CA GLY A 137 52.99 -10.09 12.01
C GLY A 137 53.04 -8.74 12.74
N ARG A 138 53.76 -7.74 12.20
CA ARG A 138 53.90 -6.41 12.82
C ARG A 138 52.63 -5.58 12.65
N ILE A 139 52.30 -4.80 13.67
CA ILE A 139 51.18 -3.87 13.62
C ILE A 139 51.69 -2.49 13.21
N SER A 140 51.12 -1.95 12.14
CA SER A 140 51.35 -0.55 11.76
C SER A 140 50.40 0.35 12.54
N ASP A 141 50.93 1.46 13.07
CA ASP A 141 50.15 2.49 13.75
C ASP A 141 49.61 3.54 12.75
N ASP A 142 48.74 4.45 13.21
CA ASP A 142 48.23 5.62 12.46
C ASP A 142 47.49 5.34 11.13
N ILE A 143 47.09 4.09 10.91
CA ILE A 143 46.23 3.66 9.80
C ILE A 143 45.03 2.90 10.34
N GLY A 144 43.94 2.82 9.58
CA GLY A 144 42.78 2.00 9.92
C GLY A 144 42.35 1.20 8.72
N TYR A 145 42.21 -0.12 8.91
CA TYR A 145 41.63 -1.02 7.93
C TYR A 145 40.39 -1.67 8.53
N TYR A 146 39.29 -1.63 7.79
CA TYR A 146 38.00 -2.19 8.20
C TYR A 146 37.52 -3.19 7.18
N TRP A 147 37.36 -4.44 7.60
CA TRP A 147 36.97 -5.52 6.70
C TRP A 147 35.57 -5.41 6.13
N SER A 148 35.40 -5.89 4.89
CA SER A 148 34.12 -6.29 4.31
C SER A 148 33.95 -7.81 4.24
N ALA A 149 32.69 -8.28 4.24
CA ALA A 149 32.35 -9.70 4.19
C ALA A 149 32.47 -10.32 2.79
N ASN A 150 32.20 -9.56 1.73
CA ASN A 150 32.19 -10.07 0.37
C ASN A 150 33.59 -10.10 -0.27
N ILE A 151 33.75 -11.03 -1.20
CA ILE A 151 34.94 -11.20 -2.02
C ILE A 151 34.94 -10.17 -3.15
N LEU A 152 36.10 -9.59 -3.46
CA LEU A 152 36.35 -8.93 -4.74
C LEU A 152 37.37 -9.77 -5.54
N GLU A 153 37.12 -9.93 -6.84
CA GLU A 153 38.11 -10.48 -7.75
C GLU A 153 39.12 -9.40 -8.14
N VAL A 154 40.35 -9.50 -7.65
CA VAL A 154 41.45 -8.61 -8.04
C VAL A 154 42.53 -9.45 -8.71
N ASN A 155 42.76 -9.23 -10.00
CA ASN A 155 43.76 -9.95 -10.80
C ASN A 155 43.63 -11.48 -10.70
N ALA A 156 42.39 -11.99 -10.72
CA ALA A 156 42.05 -13.41 -10.59
C ALA A 156 42.37 -14.06 -9.22
N ASN A 157 42.66 -13.25 -8.18
CA ASN A 157 42.75 -13.72 -6.79
C ASN A 157 41.56 -13.19 -5.97
N PRO A 158 40.74 -14.08 -5.37
CA PRO A 158 39.66 -13.68 -4.48
C PRO A 158 40.26 -13.02 -3.24
N SER A 159 40.10 -11.72 -3.14
CA SER A 159 40.65 -10.90 -2.06
C SER A 159 39.52 -10.24 -1.31
N ALA A 160 39.64 -10.28 0.01
CA ALA A 160 38.87 -9.43 0.89
C ALA A 160 39.10 -7.95 0.57
N SER A 161 38.10 -7.14 0.85
CA SER A 161 38.20 -5.68 0.71
C SER A 161 38.10 -4.98 2.04
N THR A 162 38.68 -3.80 2.07
CA THR A 162 38.75 -2.97 3.27
C THR A 162 38.38 -1.55 2.95
N LEU A 163 37.77 -0.88 3.94
CA LEU A 163 37.86 0.57 4.03
C LEU A 163 39.20 0.92 4.70
N PHE A 164 40.09 1.54 3.93
CA PHE A 164 41.33 2.14 4.38
C PHE A 164 41.10 3.58 4.82
N ILE A 165 41.68 3.98 5.94
CA ILE A 165 41.75 5.35 6.41
C ILE A 165 43.15 5.66 6.97
N ASN A 166 43.67 6.85 6.68
CA ASN A 166 44.84 7.41 7.34
C ASN A 166 44.69 8.93 7.47
N ALA A 167 45.73 9.63 7.93
CA ALA A 167 45.68 11.08 8.11
C ALA A 167 45.32 11.87 6.84
N GLN A 168 45.62 11.34 5.64
CA GLN A 168 45.52 12.07 4.37
C GLN A 168 44.36 11.64 3.48
N ARG A 169 43.91 10.37 3.58
CA ARG A 169 42.89 9.84 2.68
C ARG A 169 42.06 8.74 3.31
N SER A 170 40.91 8.47 2.68
CA SER A 170 40.17 7.22 2.81
C SER A 170 40.01 6.58 1.43
N ALA A 171 39.99 5.25 1.37
CA ALA A 171 39.86 4.53 0.11
C ALA A 171 39.24 3.15 0.36
N ILE A 172 38.68 2.55 -0.70
CA ILE A 172 38.49 1.10 -0.71
C ILE A 172 39.77 0.48 -1.25
N SER A 173 40.28 -0.54 -0.57
CA SER A 173 41.46 -1.30 -1.01
C SER A 173 41.21 -2.79 -0.85
N ALA A 174 41.70 -3.57 -1.82
CA ALA A 174 41.94 -4.97 -1.57
C ALA A 174 43.04 -5.11 -0.51
N SER A 175 42.99 -6.19 0.26
CA SER A 175 44.00 -6.53 1.26
C SER A 175 44.21 -8.04 1.26
N GLU A 176 45.40 -8.48 1.65
CA GLU A 176 45.71 -9.90 1.82
C GLU A 176 44.75 -10.52 2.85
N ASN A 177 44.20 -11.70 2.54
CA ASN A 177 43.20 -12.34 3.41
C ASN A 177 43.77 -12.69 4.80
N ALA A 178 45.09 -12.86 4.89
CA ALA A 178 45.82 -13.11 6.13
C ALA A 178 46.18 -11.83 6.91
N SER A 179 45.98 -10.63 6.36
CA SER A 179 46.21 -9.39 7.10
C SER A 179 45.25 -9.32 8.31
N GLY A 180 45.67 -8.63 9.37
CA GLY A 180 44.83 -8.40 10.55
C GLY A 180 44.22 -7.02 10.48
N SER A 181 42.90 -6.93 10.27
CA SER A 181 42.19 -5.65 10.23
C SER A 181 41.00 -5.61 11.19
N SER A 182 40.52 -4.41 11.50
CA SER A 182 39.39 -4.20 12.39
C SER A 182 38.07 -4.65 11.75
N VAL A 183 37.12 -5.00 12.60
CA VAL A 183 35.75 -5.33 12.21
C VAL A 183 34.79 -4.39 12.94
N ARG A 184 33.92 -3.73 12.18
CA ARG A 184 32.81 -2.92 12.67
C ARG A 184 31.50 -3.50 12.14
N CYS A 185 30.71 -4.14 13.00
CA CYS A 185 29.50 -4.83 12.55
C CYS A 185 28.34 -3.86 12.25
N ILE A 186 27.52 -4.27 11.28
CA ILE A 186 26.28 -3.60 10.86
C ILE A 186 25.08 -4.46 11.25
N LEU A 187 23.98 -3.84 11.71
CA LEU A 187 22.72 -4.52 11.99
C LEU A 187 22.12 -5.00 10.67
N ASN A 188 21.75 -6.28 10.62
CA ASN A 188 21.08 -6.85 9.47
C ASN A 188 19.64 -6.34 9.36
N VAL A 189 19.20 -5.94 8.16
CA VAL A 189 17.85 -5.43 7.91
C VAL A 189 17.22 -6.26 6.79
N GLY A 190 16.31 -7.19 7.14
CA GLY A 190 15.68 -8.12 6.22
C GLY A 190 16.53 -9.34 5.84
N GLU A 191 16.01 -10.20 4.96
CA GLU A 191 16.67 -11.45 4.57
C GLU A 191 17.83 -11.27 3.57
N ASN A 192 18.06 -10.05 3.06
CA ASN A 192 19.04 -9.83 2.00
C ASN A 192 19.94 -8.61 2.30
N PRO A 193 21.28 -8.79 2.38
CA PRO A 193 22.24 -7.72 2.61
C PRO A 193 22.45 -6.87 1.36
N ILE A 194 21.38 -6.28 0.82
CA ILE A 194 21.46 -5.39 -0.34
C ILE A 194 21.73 -3.97 0.18
N PRO A 195 22.73 -3.24 -0.34
CA PRO A 195 22.97 -1.84 0.01
C PRO A 195 21.71 -1.00 -0.22
N PRO A 196 21.42 0.04 0.59
CA PRO A 196 20.43 1.03 0.18
C PRO A 196 20.92 1.66 -1.13
N SER A 197 20.16 1.49 -2.21
CA SER A 197 20.52 2.02 -3.54
C SER A 197 20.80 3.53 -3.47
N ILE A 198 21.94 3.95 -4.04
CA ILE A 198 22.38 5.35 -4.25
C ILE A 198 21.64 5.97 -5.45
N GLU A 199 20.62 5.31 -6.00
CA GLU A 199 19.80 5.89 -7.05
C GLU A 199 19.17 7.21 -6.60
N ALA A 200 19.23 8.21 -7.49
CA ALA A 200 18.56 9.48 -7.28
C ALA A 200 17.07 9.23 -7.02
N LEU A 201 16.50 9.98 -6.06
CA LEU A 201 15.07 9.92 -5.80
C LEU A 201 14.33 10.42 -7.04
N THR A 202 13.57 9.55 -7.69
CA THR A 202 12.75 9.91 -8.85
C THR A 202 11.36 9.30 -8.79
N ILE A 203 10.41 10.02 -9.36
CA ILE A 203 9.04 9.58 -9.65
C ILE A 203 8.65 10.17 -11.01
N GLY A 204 8.11 9.33 -11.89
CA GLY A 204 7.58 9.74 -13.18
C GLY A 204 6.05 9.74 -13.19
N ASN A 205 5.45 10.39 -14.20
CA ASN A 205 4.01 10.33 -14.41
C ASN A 205 3.58 8.90 -14.74
N GLN A 206 2.47 8.45 -14.15
CA GLN A 206 1.97 7.08 -14.31
C GLN A 206 0.47 7.07 -14.53
N ASN A 207 0.00 6.01 -15.19
CA ASN A 207 -1.41 5.81 -15.51
C ASN A 207 -1.85 4.46 -14.94
N PHE A 208 -2.97 4.47 -14.21
CA PHE A 208 -3.63 3.30 -13.68
C PHE A 208 -5.11 3.32 -14.01
N SER A 209 -5.79 2.22 -13.73
CA SER A 209 -7.24 2.10 -13.85
C SER A 209 -7.82 1.33 -12.69
N ILE A 210 -9.09 1.59 -12.38
CA ILE A 210 -9.85 0.89 -11.36
C ILE A 210 -11.33 0.85 -11.77
N ALA A 211 -11.99 -0.28 -11.55
CA ALA A 211 -13.42 -0.42 -11.76
C ALA A 211 -14.20 0.44 -10.75
N GLU A 212 -15.28 1.08 -11.19
CA GLU A 212 -16.07 1.95 -10.31
C GLU A 212 -16.68 1.24 -9.10
N ASN A 213 -17.07 -0.02 -9.27
CA ASN A 213 -17.65 -0.84 -8.21
C ASN A 213 -16.59 -1.49 -7.29
N SER A 214 -15.32 -1.08 -7.38
CA SER A 214 -14.25 -1.61 -6.55
C SER A 214 -14.51 -1.31 -5.07
N ALA A 215 -14.42 -2.34 -4.23
CA ALA A 215 -14.57 -2.20 -2.78
C ALA A 215 -13.49 -1.27 -2.18
N ILE A 216 -13.81 -0.63 -1.06
CA ILE A 216 -12.84 0.12 -0.27
C ILE A 216 -11.68 -0.81 0.14
N GLY A 217 -10.45 -0.31 0.01
CA GLY A 217 -9.22 -1.07 0.27
C GLY A 217 -8.70 -1.83 -0.96
N THR A 218 -9.45 -1.89 -2.05
CA THR A 218 -8.97 -2.50 -3.32
C THR A 218 -7.66 -1.84 -3.75
N THR A 219 -6.63 -2.66 -3.98
CA THR A 219 -5.33 -2.20 -4.45
C THR A 219 -5.38 -1.89 -5.94
N ILE A 220 -4.97 -0.67 -6.31
CA ILE A 220 -4.87 -0.24 -7.70
C ILE A 220 -3.51 -0.67 -8.25
N SER A 221 -2.43 -0.21 -7.61
CA SER A 221 -1.05 -0.54 -7.95
C SER A 221 -0.09 -0.01 -6.88
N ILE A 222 1.20 -0.23 -7.08
CA ILE A 222 2.27 0.43 -6.34
C ILE A 222 2.91 1.46 -7.26
N VAL A 223 3.02 2.71 -6.81
CA VAL A 223 3.65 3.79 -7.56
C VAL A 223 5.13 3.49 -7.77
N SER A 224 5.55 3.37 -9.04
CA SER A 224 6.95 3.10 -9.39
C SER A 224 7.83 4.32 -9.09
N THR A 225 8.94 4.08 -8.40
CA THR A 225 9.92 5.10 -7.98
C THR A 225 11.33 4.53 -7.98
N THR A 226 12.34 5.40 -7.98
CA THR A 226 13.75 5.03 -7.74
C THR A 226 14.27 5.72 -6.49
N GLY A 227 15.36 5.21 -5.92
CA GLY A 227 16.04 5.84 -4.79
C GLY A 227 15.41 5.62 -3.42
N ASN A 228 14.47 4.68 -3.28
CA ASN A 228 13.86 4.22 -2.01
C ASN A 228 13.29 5.37 -1.15
N PRO A 229 12.19 6.02 -1.57
CA PRO A 229 11.47 6.97 -0.72
C PRO A 229 11.05 6.35 0.62
N THR A 230 11.01 7.19 1.66
CA THR A 230 10.55 6.81 3.00
C THR A 230 9.12 7.27 3.28
N GLU A 231 8.56 8.12 2.41
CA GLU A 231 7.23 8.71 2.59
C GLU A 231 6.59 8.98 1.22
N PHE A 232 5.29 8.71 1.13
CA PHE A 232 4.44 9.05 -0.01
C PHE A 232 3.23 9.84 0.50
N SER A 233 2.79 10.83 -0.27
CA SER A 233 1.57 11.58 0.04
C SER A 233 0.87 12.05 -1.23
N ILE A 234 -0.47 12.01 -1.22
CA ILE A 234 -1.29 12.65 -2.24
C ILE A 234 -1.53 14.08 -1.78
N ILE A 235 -1.03 15.07 -2.52
CA ILE A 235 -1.10 16.48 -2.11
C ILE A 235 -2.18 17.28 -2.86
N ARG A 236 -2.68 16.80 -4.02
CA ARG A 236 -3.75 17.44 -4.80
C ARG A 236 -4.51 16.42 -5.66
N GLY A 237 -5.72 16.78 -6.12
CA GLY A 237 -6.50 16.05 -7.12
C GLY A 237 -7.31 14.86 -6.60
N ASN A 238 -7.31 14.64 -5.28
CA ASN A 238 -8.00 13.53 -4.61
C ASN A 238 -9.39 13.94 -4.11
N ASP A 239 -10.30 14.23 -5.04
CA ASP A 239 -11.65 14.68 -4.70
C ASP A 239 -12.37 13.64 -3.83
N ARG A 240 -13.10 14.13 -2.82
CA ARG A 240 -13.84 13.29 -1.84
C ARG A 240 -12.98 12.20 -1.18
N THR A 241 -11.67 12.40 -1.14
CA THR A 241 -10.68 11.43 -0.62
C THR A 241 -10.90 10.03 -1.22
N ALA A 242 -11.14 9.96 -2.53
CA ALA A 242 -11.42 8.70 -3.23
C ALA A 242 -10.28 7.68 -3.14
N PHE A 243 -9.04 8.13 -2.98
CA PHE A 243 -7.84 7.27 -2.93
C PHE A 243 -6.98 7.49 -1.69
N ALA A 244 -6.24 6.46 -1.29
CA ALA A 244 -5.19 6.53 -0.27
C ALA A 244 -3.87 6.00 -0.85
N ILE A 245 -2.75 6.49 -0.29
CA ILE A 245 -1.41 5.98 -0.60
C ILE A 245 -0.69 5.64 0.71
N SER A 246 -0.07 4.46 0.77
CA SER A 246 0.75 4.05 1.90
C SER A 246 2.18 4.59 1.78
N ASN A 247 2.97 4.50 2.86
CA ASN A 247 4.41 4.84 2.82
C ASN A 247 5.25 3.89 1.95
N SER A 248 4.70 2.75 1.50
CA SER A 248 5.32 1.87 0.50
C SER A 248 4.92 2.21 -0.94
N GLY A 249 4.13 3.27 -1.14
CA GLY A 249 3.65 3.69 -2.46
C GLY A 249 2.43 2.90 -2.97
N GLN A 250 1.84 2.03 -2.14
CA GLN A 250 0.63 1.28 -2.51
C GLN A 250 -0.56 2.23 -2.56
N LEU A 251 -1.21 2.30 -3.72
CA LEU A 251 -2.38 3.12 -3.99
C LEU A 251 -3.64 2.25 -3.88
N THR A 252 -4.63 2.69 -3.11
CA THR A 252 -5.88 1.97 -2.87
C THR A 252 -7.11 2.86 -3.01
N ALA A 253 -8.27 2.24 -3.28
CA ALA A 253 -9.56 2.91 -3.11
C ALA A 253 -9.80 3.18 -1.61
N ALA A 254 -10.03 4.44 -1.24
CA ALA A 254 -10.21 4.84 0.15
C ALA A 254 -11.66 5.15 0.51
N ASN A 255 -12.47 5.48 -0.50
CA ASN A 255 -13.90 5.77 -0.34
C ASN A 255 -14.67 5.10 -1.47
N GLY A 256 -15.86 4.55 -1.19
CA GLY A 256 -16.72 3.84 -2.15
C GLY A 256 -17.46 4.78 -3.12
N ALA A 257 -16.80 5.86 -3.53
CA ALA A 257 -17.38 6.98 -4.28
C ALA A 257 -16.90 7.01 -5.74
N LEU A 258 -16.26 5.95 -6.22
CA LEU A 258 -15.95 5.81 -7.64
C LEU A 258 -17.25 5.52 -8.39
N ASP A 259 -17.46 6.27 -9.47
CA ASP A 259 -18.68 6.30 -10.25
C ASP A 259 -18.27 6.87 -11.62
N PHE A 260 -18.35 6.05 -12.65
CA PHE A 260 -17.90 6.37 -14.00
C PHE A 260 -18.75 7.49 -14.63
N GLU A 261 -20.07 7.48 -14.39
CA GLU A 261 -21.01 8.50 -14.86
C GLU A 261 -20.68 9.86 -14.25
N THR A 262 -20.32 9.88 -12.96
CA THR A 262 -19.98 11.13 -12.27
C THR A 262 -18.58 11.62 -12.62
N LYS A 263 -17.55 10.76 -12.58
CA LYS A 263 -16.16 11.18 -12.82
C LYS A 263 -15.26 10.04 -13.30
N LYS A 264 -14.85 10.15 -14.56
CA LYS A 264 -14.04 9.15 -15.27
C LYS A 264 -12.55 9.19 -14.98
N ILE A 265 -12.00 10.35 -14.62
CA ILE A 265 -10.54 10.55 -14.52
C ILE A 265 -10.20 11.35 -13.27
N TYR A 266 -9.23 10.83 -12.50
CA TYR A 266 -8.58 11.55 -11.40
C TYR A 266 -7.11 11.80 -11.76
N THR A 267 -6.66 13.04 -11.60
CA THR A 267 -5.25 13.43 -11.79
C THR A 267 -4.65 13.81 -10.44
N LEU A 268 -4.08 12.82 -9.76
CA LEU A 268 -3.46 13.01 -8.45
C LEU A 268 -2.08 13.64 -8.59
N THR A 269 -1.75 14.59 -7.72
CA THR A 269 -0.35 15.02 -7.53
C THR A 269 0.22 14.27 -6.34
N VAL A 270 1.19 13.38 -6.59
CA VAL A 270 1.84 12.57 -5.54
C VAL A 270 3.23 13.13 -5.26
N LYS A 271 3.57 13.28 -3.98
CA LYS A 271 4.88 13.68 -3.48
C LYS A 271 5.58 12.51 -2.82
N ILE A 272 6.87 12.36 -3.09
CA ILE A 272 7.76 11.42 -2.41
C ILE A 272 8.86 12.14 -1.63
N SER A 273 9.19 11.64 -0.44
CA SER A 273 10.25 12.15 0.44
C SER A 273 11.30 11.08 0.73
N LYS A 274 12.54 11.52 0.95
CA LYS A 274 13.60 10.74 1.58
C LYS A 274 14.43 11.69 2.43
N ASN A 275 14.81 11.28 3.64
CA ASN A 275 15.61 12.13 4.54
C ASN A 275 16.93 12.54 3.87
N GLY A 276 17.32 13.81 3.99
CA GLY A 276 18.52 14.35 3.36
C GLY A 276 18.43 14.58 1.85
N THR A 277 17.29 14.29 1.20
CA THR A 277 17.09 14.47 -0.25
C THR A 277 15.91 15.39 -0.53
N ALA A 278 16.01 16.23 -1.56
CA ALA A 278 14.89 17.06 -2.00
C ALA A 278 13.72 16.20 -2.49
N SER A 279 12.50 16.51 -2.03
CA SER A 279 11.28 15.81 -2.45
C SER A 279 11.05 15.91 -3.96
N LYS A 280 10.36 14.92 -4.51
CA LYS A 280 9.91 14.91 -5.92
C LYS A 280 8.40 14.76 -6.01
N ILE A 281 7.83 15.25 -7.10
CA ILE A 281 6.40 15.15 -7.38
C ILE A 281 6.16 14.63 -8.80
N ALA A 282 5.06 13.93 -9.00
CA ALA A 282 4.57 13.53 -10.32
C ALA A 282 3.03 13.48 -10.36
N GLN A 283 2.49 13.42 -11.57
CA GLN A 283 1.07 13.18 -11.78
C GLN A 283 0.79 11.68 -11.91
N ILE A 284 -0.16 11.20 -11.11
CA ILE A 284 -0.69 9.85 -11.19
C ILE A 284 -2.13 9.94 -11.68
N ILE A 285 -2.38 9.43 -12.88
CA ILE A 285 -3.69 9.47 -13.53
C ILE A 285 -4.38 8.14 -13.24
N ILE A 286 -5.60 8.21 -12.71
CA ILE A 286 -6.45 7.04 -12.45
C ILE A 286 -7.68 7.16 -13.34
N ASN A 287 -7.84 6.19 -14.24
CA ASN A 287 -9.03 6.05 -15.08
C ASN A 287 -10.02 5.15 -14.35
N VAL A 288 -11.18 5.68 -14.00
CA VAL A 288 -12.31 4.86 -13.55
C VAL A 288 -12.85 4.14 -14.79
N THR A 289 -12.97 2.83 -14.72
CA THR A 289 -13.54 2.03 -15.80
C THR A 289 -14.98 1.69 -15.46
N ASP A 290 -15.83 1.93 -16.46
CA ASP A 290 -17.24 1.56 -16.50
C ASP A 290 -17.39 0.06 -16.21
N VAL A 291 -18.25 -0.29 -15.25
CA VAL A 291 -18.76 -1.64 -15.09
C VAL A 291 -20.23 -1.61 -15.44
N ASP A 292 -20.63 -2.51 -16.35
CA ASP A 292 -22.02 -2.65 -16.76
C ASP A 292 -22.88 -3.15 -15.58
N ASP A 293 -23.37 -2.20 -14.80
CA ASP A 293 -24.19 -2.45 -13.61
C ASP A 293 -25.69 -2.61 -13.98
N ILE A 294 -25.99 -2.94 -15.25
CA ILE A 294 -27.37 -3.08 -15.71
C ILE A 294 -28.06 -4.27 -15.05
N LEU A 295 -29.07 -3.95 -14.24
CA LEU A 295 -30.03 -4.87 -13.66
C LEU A 295 -31.14 -5.17 -14.65
N THR A 296 -31.43 -6.46 -14.90
CA THR A 296 -32.61 -6.86 -15.67
C THR A 296 -33.72 -7.33 -14.74
N PHE A 297 -34.87 -6.68 -14.79
CA PHE A 297 -36.05 -7.05 -13.99
C PHE A 297 -37.32 -6.96 -14.84
N ASN A 298 -38.11 -8.05 -14.87
CA ASN A 298 -39.32 -8.18 -15.67
C ASN A 298 -39.15 -7.77 -17.15
N GLY A 299 -38.01 -8.12 -17.75
CA GLY A 299 -37.67 -7.83 -19.15
C GLY A 299 -37.21 -6.39 -19.43
N LEU A 300 -37.13 -5.55 -18.41
CA LEU A 300 -36.60 -4.18 -18.50
C LEU A 300 -35.21 -4.10 -17.89
N LYS A 301 -34.42 -3.16 -18.40
CA LYS A 301 -33.05 -2.87 -17.96
C LYS A 301 -33.04 -1.58 -17.14
N TYR A 302 -32.43 -1.65 -15.98
CA TYR A 302 -32.27 -0.56 -15.02
C TYR A 302 -30.79 -0.41 -14.70
N SER A 303 -30.36 0.83 -14.47
CA SER A 303 -29.00 1.11 -13.99
C SER A 303 -29.07 1.67 -12.56
N PRO A 304 -28.08 1.38 -11.70
CA PRO A 304 -27.96 2.04 -10.41
C PRO A 304 -27.63 3.52 -10.62
N VAL A 305 -28.19 4.37 -9.76
CA VAL A 305 -27.88 5.79 -9.68
C VAL A 305 -27.57 6.12 -8.24
N ARG A 306 -26.38 6.69 -8.00
CA ARG A 306 -26.03 7.20 -6.68
C ARG A 306 -26.67 8.57 -6.48
N SER A 307 -27.50 8.68 -5.45
CA SER A 307 -28.07 9.96 -5.04
C SER A 307 -27.08 10.77 -4.21
N VAL A 308 -27.45 12.02 -3.91
CA VAL A 308 -26.66 12.92 -3.06
C VAL A 308 -26.54 12.44 -1.61
N SER A 309 -27.43 11.55 -1.16
CA SER A 309 -27.33 10.90 0.14
C SER A 309 -26.37 9.68 0.16
N ASN A 310 -25.66 9.44 -0.96
CA ASN A 310 -24.85 8.25 -1.24
C ASN A 310 -25.61 6.92 -1.30
N ARG A 311 -26.96 6.95 -1.26
CA ARG A 311 -27.78 5.76 -1.53
C ARG A 311 -27.76 5.40 -3.00
N ILE A 312 -27.96 4.12 -3.30
CA ILE A 312 -28.08 3.62 -4.67
C ILE A 312 -29.57 3.41 -4.96
N TRP A 313 -30.04 4.05 -6.01
CA TRP A 313 -31.42 4.01 -6.50
C TRP A 313 -31.46 3.38 -7.88
N MET A 314 -32.63 2.94 -8.32
CA MET A 314 -32.83 2.62 -9.73
C MET A 314 -32.94 3.91 -10.54
N ASP A 315 -32.40 3.94 -11.76
CA ASP A 315 -32.40 5.11 -12.64
C ASP A 315 -33.79 5.55 -13.16
N ARG A 316 -34.84 4.76 -12.89
CA ARG A 316 -36.22 5.01 -13.30
C ARG A 316 -37.21 4.18 -12.48
N ASN A 317 -38.50 4.52 -12.59
CA ASN A 317 -39.59 3.80 -11.95
C ASN A 317 -39.75 2.36 -12.46
N LEU A 318 -40.24 1.44 -11.63
CA LEU A 318 -40.58 0.08 -12.06
C LEU A 318 -41.59 0.11 -13.21
N GLY A 319 -41.29 -0.62 -14.28
CA GLY A 319 -42.13 -0.68 -15.49
C GLY A 319 -41.81 0.40 -16.52
N ALA A 320 -40.92 1.34 -16.24
CA ALA A 320 -40.53 2.38 -17.19
C ALA A 320 -39.54 1.84 -18.23
N SER A 321 -39.74 2.18 -19.51
CA SER A 321 -38.86 1.73 -20.59
C SER A 321 -37.59 2.58 -20.73
N ARG A 322 -37.59 3.80 -20.19
CA ARG A 322 -36.44 4.74 -20.24
C ARG A 322 -36.33 5.64 -19.00
N VAL A 323 -35.12 6.15 -18.75
CA VAL A 323 -34.90 7.26 -17.80
C VAL A 323 -35.66 8.48 -18.28
N SER A 324 -36.22 9.24 -17.33
CA SER A 324 -37.02 10.40 -17.65
C SER A 324 -36.26 11.47 -18.44
N THR A 325 -36.77 11.81 -19.61
CA THR A 325 -36.23 12.86 -20.48
C THR A 325 -36.93 14.21 -20.29
N SER A 326 -38.10 14.22 -19.66
CA SER A 326 -38.84 15.42 -19.27
C SER A 326 -39.84 15.10 -18.15
N LEU A 327 -40.36 16.12 -17.47
CA LEU A 327 -41.38 15.96 -16.42
C LEU A 327 -42.62 15.16 -16.88
N THR A 328 -42.96 15.24 -18.18
CA THR A 328 -44.17 14.64 -18.75
C THR A 328 -43.86 13.45 -19.68
N ASP A 329 -42.70 12.80 -19.48
CA ASP A 329 -42.27 11.67 -20.30
C ASP A 329 -43.06 10.41 -19.98
N VAL A 330 -44.10 10.12 -20.76
CA VAL A 330 -45.00 8.97 -20.52
C VAL A 330 -44.28 7.62 -20.49
N GLU A 331 -43.16 7.47 -21.19
CA GLU A 331 -42.36 6.23 -21.21
C GLU A 331 -41.54 6.03 -19.92
N SER A 332 -41.34 7.10 -19.13
CA SER A 332 -40.61 7.05 -17.87
C SER A 332 -41.51 6.87 -16.64
N TYR A 333 -42.83 6.94 -16.82
CA TYR A 333 -43.76 6.97 -15.68
C TYR A 333 -43.81 5.65 -14.89
N GLY A 334 -43.57 4.51 -15.54
CA GLY A 334 -43.65 3.19 -14.91
C GLY A 334 -45.08 2.75 -14.56
N TYR A 335 -45.20 1.76 -13.69
CA TYR A 335 -46.48 1.18 -13.25
C TYR A 335 -47.15 1.98 -12.12
N LEU A 336 -48.41 1.66 -11.81
CA LEU A 336 -49.20 2.26 -10.73
C LEU A 336 -49.67 1.18 -9.75
N TYR A 337 -48.95 1.02 -8.65
CA TYR A 337 -49.22 -0.02 -7.65
C TYR A 337 -50.23 0.45 -6.60
N GLN A 338 -51.01 -0.49 -6.07
CA GLN A 338 -51.74 -0.30 -4.81
C GLN A 338 -50.79 -0.60 -3.64
N TRP A 339 -50.82 0.22 -2.59
CA TRP A 339 -49.81 0.18 -1.52
C TRP A 339 -49.70 -1.21 -0.87
N GLY A 340 -48.48 -1.74 -0.80
CA GLY A 340 -48.17 -3.05 -0.20
C GLY A 340 -48.56 -4.27 -1.02
N ARG A 341 -48.95 -4.10 -2.29
CA ARG A 341 -49.44 -5.19 -3.14
C ARG A 341 -48.37 -5.69 -4.11
N GLU A 342 -48.27 -7.01 -4.23
CA GLU A 342 -47.37 -7.67 -5.19
C GLU A 342 -47.81 -7.51 -6.65
N ASN A 343 -46.88 -7.79 -7.58
CA ASN A 343 -47.12 -7.76 -9.02
C ASN A 343 -48.00 -8.93 -9.49
N ASP A 344 -49.31 -8.70 -9.52
CA ASP A 344 -50.34 -9.65 -10.00
C ASP A 344 -51.04 -9.20 -11.30
N GLY A 345 -50.63 -8.07 -11.87
CA GLY A 345 -51.20 -7.47 -13.08
C GLY A 345 -52.07 -6.24 -12.82
N HIS A 346 -52.44 -5.95 -11.57
CA HIS A 346 -53.21 -4.73 -11.24
C HIS A 346 -52.44 -3.45 -11.59
N GLN A 347 -51.12 -3.48 -11.52
CA GLN A 347 -50.25 -2.31 -11.61
C GLN A 347 -50.18 -1.69 -13.01
N PHE A 348 -50.61 -2.43 -14.04
CA PHE A 348 -50.67 -1.89 -15.39
C PHE A 348 -51.66 -0.74 -15.44
N ARG A 349 -51.27 0.34 -16.14
CA ARG A 349 -52.06 1.59 -16.19
C ARG A 349 -53.43 1.38 -16.85
N ASP A 350 -53.58 0.33 -17.66
CA ASP A 350 -54.78 -0.08 -18.38
C ASP A 350 -55.45 -1.34 -17.80
N SER A 351 -55.02 -1.82 -16.62
CA SER A 351 -55.62 -3.00 -16.00
C SER A 351 -57.12 -2.79 -15.72
N ALA A 352 -57.91 -3.86 -15.80
CA ALA A 352 -59.34 -3.79 -15.50
C ALA A 352 -59.59 -3.42 -14.02
N THR A 353 -60.76 -2.84 -13.71
CA THR A 353 -61.12 -2.42 -12.34
C THR A 353 -62.13 -3.35 -11.68
N THR A 354 -62.20 -3.31 -10.35
CA THR A 354 -63.22 -3.97 -9.53
C THR A 354 -63.46 -3.20 -8.23
N THR A 355 -64.68 -3.21 -7.70
CA THR A 355 -65.00 -2.62 -6.38
C THR A 355 -64.93 -3.65 -5.25
N THR A 356 -64.71 -4.94 -5.58
CA THR A 356 -64.61 -6.02 -4.58
C THR A 356 -63.22 -6.07 -3.97
N LYS A 357 -63.13 -5.82 -2.65
CA LYS A 357 -61.91 -6.03 -1.86
C LYS A 357 -61.54 -7.51 -1.81
N VAL A 358 -60.24 -7.78 -1.66
CA VAL A 358 -59.73 -9.11 -1.34
C VAL A 358 -59.59 -9.27 0.18
N ASP A 359 -59.54 -10.50 0.66
CA ASP A 359 -59.44 -10.88 2.08
C ASP A 359 -58.03 -11.38 2.47
N SER A 360 -57.04 -11.17 1.60
CA SER A 360 -55.65 -11.61 1.76
C SER A 360 -54.69 -10.65 1.04
N ILE A 361 -53.42 -10.61 1.47
CA ILE A 361 -52.37 -9.78 0.87
C ILE A 361 -51.49 -10.50 -0.17
N ILE A 362 -51.48 -11.84 -0.18
CA ILE A 362 -50.45 -12.63 -0.88
C ILE A 362 -50.77 -12.85 -2.36
N THR A 363 -52.04 -13.07 -2.71
CA THR A 363 -52.43 -13.34 -4.10
C THR A 363 -53.79 -12.73 -4.35
N ALA A 364 -53.77 -11.59 -5.02
CA ALA A 364 -54.96 -10.85 -5.35
C ALA A 364 -55.29 -10.98 -6.85
N THR A 365 -56.34 -10.28 -7.29
CA THR A 365 -56.84 -10.33 -8.66
C THR A 365 -56.01 -9.45 -9.60
N ALA A 366 -55.79 -9.77 -10.87
CA ALA A 366 -55.12 -8.85 -11.80
C ALA A 366 -55.87 -7.50 -12.03
N LYS A 367 -57.03 -7.29 -11.38
CA LYS A 367 -57.80 -6.05 -11.41
C LYS A 367 -57.32 -5.07 -10.34
N PHE A 368 -57.35 -3.79 -10.69
CA PHE A 368 -57.17 -2.68 -9.77
C PHE A 368 -58.44 -2.46 -8.94
N ILE A 369 -58.30 -2.38 -7.62
CA ILE A 369 -59.44 -2.30 -6.71
C ILE A 369 -59.78 -0.82 -6.47
N ILE A 370 -61.03 -0.44 -6.71
CA ILE A 370 -61.50 0.96 -6.74
C ILE A 370 -62.67 1.20 -5.77
N ASP A 371 -63.04 2.47 -5.56
CA ASP A 371 -64.17 2.96 -4.74
C ASP A 371 -64.18 2.42 -3.29
N ASN A 372 -63.00 2.17 -2.75
CA ASN A 372 -62.78 1.72 -1.39
C ASN A 372 -61.63 2.52 -0.75
N ASP A 373 -61.67 2.71 0.57
CA ASP A 373 -60.57 3.33 1.32
C ASP A 373 -59.28 2.46 1.32
N ASP A 374 -59.42 1.16 1.08
CA ASP A 374 -58.30 0.20 1.00
C ASP A 374 -58.68 -0.96 0.07
N TRP A 375 -57.68 -1.57 -0.58
CA TRP A 375 -57.85 -2.66 -1.54
C TRP A 375 -58.13 -4.03 -0.90
N THR A 376 -57.80 -4.18 0.39
CA THR A 376 -57.98 -5.43 1.15
C THR A 376 -58.78 -5.20 2.43
N THR A 377 -59.40 -6.28 2.94
CA THR A 377 -59.97 -6.33 4.29
C THR A 377 -59.02 -6.97 5.31
N ALA A 378 -57.92 -7.56 4.86
CA ALA A 378 -56.83 -8.03 5.71
C ALA A 378 -55.87 -6.89 6.08
N ASP A 379 -55.01 -7.12 7.07
CA ASP A 379 -53.89 -6.23 7.40
C ASP A 379 -54.31 -4.77 7.65
N SER A 380 -55.28 -4.59 8.55
CA SER A 380 -55.81 -3.26 8.87
C SER A 380 -54.77 -2.31 9.50
N SER A 381 -53.68 -2.83 10.06
CA SER A 381 -52.55 -2.02 10.54
C SER A 381 -51.61 -1.60 9.41
N GLY A 382 -51.54 -2.37 8.32
CA GLY A 382 -50.58 -2.16 7.24
C GLY A 382 -49.21 -2.81 7.48
N ASP A 383 -49.00 -3.44 8.63
CA ASP A 383 -47.67 -3.95 9.03
C ASP A 383 -47.16 -5.00 8.04
N LEU A 384 -48.04 -5.92 7.62
CA LEU A 384 -47.64 -6.99 6.69
C LEU A 384 -47.30 -6.43 5.31
N ARG A 385 -48.02 -5.41 4.86
CA ARG A 385 -47.77 -4.71 3.59
C ARG A 385 -46.47 -3.92 3.59
N ALA A 386 -46.19 -3.21 4.69
CA ALA A 386 -44.93 -2.50 4.89
C ALA A 386 -43.74 -3.46 4.92
N ASP A 387 -43.89 -4.61 5.60
CA ASP A 387 -42.88 -5.66 5.65
C ASP A 387 -42.54 -6.17 4.25
N VAL A 388 -43.54 -6.53 3.44
CA VAL A 388 -43.35 -7.06 2.08
C VAL A 388 -42.60 -6.09 1.17
N TRP A 389 -42.95 -4.80 1.20
CA TRP A 389 -42.27 -3.78 0.39
C TRP A 389 -40.89 -3.36 0.94
N SER A 390 -40.57 -3.76 2.17
CA SER A 390 -39.26 -3.56 2.78
C SER A 390 -38.28 -4.71 2.49
N ILE A 391 -38.73 -5.79 1.85
CA ILE A 391 -37.90 -6.93 1.45
C ILE A 391 -36.98 -6.53 0.28
N PHE A 392 -35.70 -6.94 0.35
CA PHE A 392 -34.67 -6.69 -0.68
C PHE A 392 -33.98 -7.98 -1.18
N ASP A 393 -34.46 -9.16 -0.79
CA ASP A 393 -33.89 -10.45 -1.20
C ASP A 393 -34.44 -10.97 -2.55
N GLY A 394 -35.30 -10.19 -3.20
CA GLY A 394 -36.00 -10.54 -4.44
C GLY A 394 -37.37 -11.18 -4.26
N ASN A 395 -37.83 -11.40 -3.03
CA ASN A 395 -39.18 -11.89 -2.73
C ASN A 395 -40.23 -10.77 -2.59
N GLY A 396 -39.83 -9.50 -2.72
CA GLY A 396 -40.73 -8.36 -2.77
C GLY A 396 -40.93 -7.82 -4.19
N ILE A 397 -41.58 -6.66 -4.27
CA ILE A 397 -41.90 -5.95 -5.52
C ILE A 397 -40.67 -5.45 -6.30
N CYS A 398 -39.54 -5.24 -5.61
CA CYS A 398 -38.31 -4.72 -6.18
C CYS A 398 -37.31 -5.85 -6.52
N PRO A 399 -36.38 -5.61 -7.47
CA PRO A 399 -35.31 -6.56 -7.74
C PRO A 399 -34.42 -6.84 -6.52
N VAL A 400 -33.69 -7.96 -6.53
CA VAL A 400 -32.70 -8.30 -5.50
C VAL A 400 -31.74 -7.13 -5.25
N GLY A 401 -31.57 -6.75 -3.99
CA GLY A 401 -30.75 -5.61 -3.55
C GLY A 401 -31.49 -4.28 -3.47
N TYR A 402 -32.75 -4.21 -3.90
CA TYR A 402 -33.59 -3.01 -3.89
C TYR A 402 -34.88 -3.26 -3.11
N ARG A 403 -35.42 -2.20 -2.50
CA ARG A 403 -36.72 -2.18 -1.83
C ARG A 403 -37.38 -0.83 -2.05
N VAL A 404 -38.66 -0.72 -1.69
CA VAL A 404 -39.35 0.56 -1.62
C VAL A 404 -38.70 1.39 -0.48
N PRO A 405 -38.42 2.69 -0.69
CA PRO A 405 -37.79 3.54 0.33
C PRO A 405 -38.74 3.82 1.50
N THR A 406 -38.19 4.11 2.69
CA THR A 406 -39.01 4.63 3.79
C THR A 406 -39.29 6.13 3.59
N GLU A 407 -40.28 6.67 4.31
CA GLU A 407 -40.58 8.10 4.30
C GLU A 407 -39.34 8.94 4.64
N ALA A 408 -38.60 8.56 5.68
CA ALA A 408 -37.39 9.27 6.10
C ALA A 408 -36.28 9.26 5.03
N GLU A 409 -36.17 8.19 4.24
CA GLU A 409 -35.18 8.11 3.16
C GLU A 409 -35.54 9.00 1.98
N LEU A 410 -36.81 8.97 1.57
CA LEU A 410 -37.32 9.83 0.50
C LEU A 410 -37.21 11.31 0.89
N GLU A 411 -37.47 11.63 2.16
CA GLU A 411 -37.39 12.97 2.72
C GLU A 411 -35.97 13.53 2.73
N VAL A 412 -34.95 12.68 2.93
CA VAL A 412 -33.54 13.08 2.78
C VAL A 412 -33.24 13.48 1.33
N GLU A 413 -33.75 12.72 0.35
CA GLU A 413 -33.58 13.08 -1.06
C GLU A 413 -34.33 14.37 -1.40
N ARG A 414 -35.58 14.50 -0.98
CA ARG A 414 -36.42 15.68 -1.21
C ARG A 414 -35.74 16.96 -0.69
N ASN A 415 -35.23 16.93 0.55
CA ASN A 415 -34.58 18.08 1.18
C ASN A 415 -33.25 18.47 0.52
N SER A 416 -32.70 17.63 -0.35
CA SER A 416 -31.50 17.98 -1.12
C SER A 416 -31.78 18.86 -2.34
N TRP A 417 -33.04 18.97 -2.76
CA TRP A 417 -33.42 19.71 -3.95
C TRP A 417 -33.44 21.21 -3.67
N SER A 418 -32.71 21.97 -4.49
CA SER A 418 -32.43 23.40 -4.28
C SER A 418 -33.66 24.31 -4.15
N GLY A 419 -34.84 23.85 -4.53
CA GLY A 419 -36.09 24.61 -4.43
C GLY A 419 -37.33 23.81 -4.05
N ASN A 420 -37.18 22.55 -3.60
CA ASN A 420 -38.30 21.67 -3.20
C ASN A 420 -39.51 21.71 -4.16
N ASN A 421 -39.24 21.76 -5.46
CA ASN A 421 -40.24 21.90 -6.52
C ASN A 421 -39.99 20.89 -7.66
N ILE A 422 -40.95 20.79 -8.58
CA ILE A 422 -40.91 19.83 -9.69
C ILE A 422 -39.66 19.96 -10.56
N SER A 423 -39.17 21.18 -10.82
CA SER A 423 -37.95 21.39 -11.61
C SER A 423 -36.73 20.84 -10.89
N SER A 424 -36.58 21.17 -9.60
CA SER A 424 -35.46 20.67 -8.80
C SER A 424 -35.51 19.15 -8.55
N ALA A 425 -36.71 18.55 -8.53
CA ALA A 425 -36.87 17.10 -8.46
C ALA A 425 -36.40 16.45 -9.78
N PHE A 426 -36.78 17.01 -10.92
CA PHE A 426 -36.34 16.52 -12.23
C PHE A 426 -34.85 16.76 -12.50
N ASP A 427 -34.30 17.88 -12.04
CA ASP A 427 -32.88 18.21 -12.19
C ASP A 427 -31.97 17.39 -11.25
N SER A 428 -32.55 16.67 -10.28
CA SER A 428 -31.80 15.75 -9.42
C SER A 428 -31.27 14.54 -10.20
N ASN A 429 -30.29 13.83 -9.62
CA ASN A 429 -29.75 12.61 -10.21
C ASN A 429 -30.83 11.54 -10.50
N LEU A 430 -31.96 11.57 -9.77
CA LEU A 430 -33.05 10.58 -9.86
C LEU A 430 -34.15 10.94 -10.87
N ARG A 431 -34.18 12.19 -11.38
CA ARG A 431 -35.07 12.65 -12.46
C ARG A 431 -36.56 12.29 -12.32
N TRP A 432 -37.17 12.64 -11.19
CA TRP A 432 -38.56 12.29 -10.86
C TRP A 432 -39.60 12.82 -11.88
N PRO A 433 -40.32 11.97 -12.63
CA PRO A 433 -41.40 12.40 -13.51
C PRO A 433 -42.72 12.70 -12.78
N LEU A 434 -43.66 13.35 -13.47
CA LEU A 434 -45.02 13.59 -12.99
C LEU A 434 -45.92 12.40 -13.36
N THR A 435 -45.76 11.29 -12.65
CA THR A 435 -46.35 9.96 -12.96
C THR A 435 -47.87 9.88 -12.90
N GLY A 436 -48.52 10.83 -12.22
CA GLY A 436 -49.93 10.75 -11.84
C GLY A 436 -50.22 9.62 -10.84
N ASP A 437 -51.51 9.38 -10.63
CA ASP A 437 -52.07 8.31 -9.81
C ASP A 437 -53.34 7.77 -10.46
N ARG A 438 -53.88 6.70 -9.89
CA ARG A 438 -55.14 6.10 -10.34
C ARG A 438 -56.15 6.19 -9.21
N LEU A 439 -57.22 6.96 -9.42
CA LEU A 439 -58.34 7.11 -8.49
C LEU A 439 -59.63 6.64 -9.15
N GLY A 440 -60.23 5.58 -8.61
CA GLY A 440 -61.45 5.05 -9.21
C GLY A 440 -61.20 4.47 -10.62
N ASN A 441 -62.15 4.70 -11.53
CA ASN A 441 -62.00 4.35 -12.94
C ASN A 441 -61.14 5.35 -13.73
N ASP A 442 -60.78 6.49 -13.13
CA ASP A 442 -60.07 7.55 -13.81
C ASP A 442 -58.56 7.47 -13.52
N LEU A 443 -57.77 7.55 -14.58
CA LEU A 443 -56.34 7.81 -14.47
C LEU A 443 -56.18 9.33 -14.31
N LEU A 444 -55.73 9.79 -13.16
CA LEU A 444 -55.33 11.19 -13.01
C LEU A 444 -54.08 11.38 -13.87
N LEU A 445 -54.25 12.18 -14.94
CA LEU A 445 -53.32 12.27 -16.05
C LEU A 445 -51.92 12.64 -15.56
N GLY A 446 -50.98 11.72 -15.79
CA GLY A 446 -49.56 11.99 -15.61
C GLY A 446 -49.16 13.23 -16.42
N GLY A 447 -48.43 14.14 -15.78
CA GLY A 447 -47.97 15.39 -16.36
C GLY A 447 -48.21 16.62 -15.49
N ASN A 448 -49.01 16.51 -14.42
CA ASN A 448 -49.29 17.60 -13.47
C ASN A 448 -48.79 17.33 -12.04
N VAL A 449 -48.82 16.06 -11.62
CA VAL A 449 -48.45 15.61 -10.27
C VAL A 449 -47.70 14.28 -10.34
N GLY A 450 -46.89 13.97 -9.34
CA GLY A 450 -46.22 12.68 -9.19
C GLY A 450 -46.46 12.13 -7.78
N PHE A 451 -46.94 10.89 -7.71
CA PHE A 451 -47.13 10.18 -6.44
C PHE A 451 -46.17 9.00 -6.37
N TYR A 452 -45.50 8.87 -5.23
CA TYR A 452 -44.48 7.87 -4.98
C TYR A 452 -44.72 7.25 -3.62
N TRP A 453 -44.74 5.92 -3.59
CA TRP A 453 -44.96 5.20 -2.35
C TRP A 453 -43.72 5.12 -1.49
N THR A 454 -43.94 5.05 -0.18
CA THR A 454 -42.94 4.69 0.83
C THR A 454 -43.44 3.52 1.66
N THR A 455 -42.54 2.85 2.36
CA THR A 455 -42.88 1.87 3.41
C THR A 455 -43.02 2.50 4.77
#